data_AF-A0ABD1DGK9-F1
#
_entry.id   AF-A0ABD1DGK9-F1
#
_cell.length_a   1.000
_cell.length_b   1.000
_cell.length_c   1.000
_cell.angle_alpha   90.00
_cell.angle_beta   90.00
_cell.angle_gamma   90.00
#
_symmetry.space_group_name_H-M   'P 1'
#
loop_
_entity.id
_entity.type
_entity.pdbx_description
1 polymer ?
#
loop_
_entity_poly.entity_id
_entity_poly.type
_entity_poly.pdbx_seq_one_letter_code
_entity_poly.pdbx_strand_id
1 'polypeptide(L)' 'MRWIHSIGLKEYSNNLLESGVHGALLALDESFDANSLALALQIPTQNIQARQTLESEFNKLLEVATNRRIDTEQMKS' A
#
# COMPACT_ATOMS: atom_id res chain seq x y z
N MET A 1 -0.17 5.98 -10.55
CA MET A 1 -0.34 7.13 -9.64
C MET A 1 -1.79 7.42 -9.22
N ARG A 2 -2.80 7.26 -10.09
CA ARG A 2 -4.20 7.67 -9.82
C ARG A 2 -4.80 7.10 -8.52
N TRP A 3 -4.49 5.85 -8.17
CA TRP A 3 -4.97 5.25 -6.91
C TRP A 3 -4.43 5.96 -5.67
N ILE A 4 -3.14 6.29 -5.63
CA ILE A 4 -2.52 7.10 -4.56
C ILE A 4 -3.21 8.47 -4.43
N HIS A 5 -3.63 9.06 -5.55
CA HIS A 5 -4.37 10.33 -5.53
C HIS A 5 -5.77 10.14 -4.95
N SER A 6 -6.49 9.07 -5.32
CA SER A 6 -7.86 8.83 -4.85
C SER A 6 -7.95 8.54 -3.35
N ILE A 7 -6.88 8.02 -2.74
CA ILE A 7 -6.82 7.78 -1.29
C ILE A 7 -6.29 9.00 -0.49
N GLY A 8 -6.16 10.16 -1.15
CA GLY A 8 -5.76 11.41 -0.49
C GLY A 8 -4.26 11.63 -0.34
N LEU A 9 -3.41 10.76 -0.89
CA LEU A 9 -1.94 10.81 -0.73
C LEU A 9 -1.21 11.42 -1.95
N LYS A 10 -1.88 12.33 -2.67
CA LYS A 10 -1.38 12.91 -3.93
C LYS A 10 0.01 13.56 -3.80
N GLU A 11 0.31 14.15 -2.65
CA GLU A 11 1.59 14.84 -2.38
C GLU A 11 2.79 13.88 -2.36
N TYR A 12 2.57 12.60 -2.04
CA TYR A 12 3.60 11.56 -2.04
C TYR A 12 3.72 10.84 -3.39
N SER A 13 2.73 10.99 -4.27
CA SER A 13 2.63 10.19 -5.48
C SER A 13 3.83 10.34 -6.40
N ASN A 14 4.39 11.54 -6.57
CA ASN A 14 5.54 11.78 -7.45
C ASN A 14 6.78 10.98 -7.04
N ASN A 15 6.88 10.55 -5.77
CA ASN A 15 7.99 9.73 -5.29
C ASN A 15 7.98 8.30 -5.87
N LEU A 16 6.89 7.87 -6.52
CA LEU A 16 6.85 6.61 -7.25
C LEU A 16 7.36 6.71 -8.69
N LEU A 17 7.71 7.91 -9.18
CA LEU A 17 8.39 8.02 -10.47
C LEU A 17 9.76 7.34 -10.35
N GLU A 18 10.06 6.44 -11.28
CA GLU A 18 11.32 5.68 -11.32
C GLU A 18 11.58 4.75 -10.12
N SER A 19 10.61 4.58 -9.21
CA SER A 19 10.77 3.70 -8.03
C SER A 19 10.69 2.20 -8.36
N GLY A 20 10.25 1.86 -9.58
CA GLY A 20 9.98 0.48 -9.98
C GLY A 20 8.67 -0.10 -9.41
N VAL A 21 7.91 0.67 -8.60
CA VAL A 21 6.63 0.20 -8.05
C VAL A 21 5.55 0.21 -9.13
N HIS A 22 5.08 -0.97 -9.51
CA HIS A 22 4.01 -1.17 -10.50
C HIS A 22 2.95 -2.17 -10.02
N GLY A 23 1.79 -2.19 -10.67
CA GLY A 23 0.66 -3.05 -10.26
C GLY A 23 0.98 -4.55 -10.20
N ALA A 24 1.84 -5.04 -11.10
CA ALA A 24 2.27 -6.45 -11.05
C ALA A 24 3.13 -6.78 -9.82
N LEU A 25 3.89 -5.82 -9.28
CA LEU A 25 4.67 -6.02 -8.04
C LEU A 25 3.70 -6.16 -6.86
N LEU A 26 2.71 -5.27 -6.77
CA LEU A 26 1.64 -5.35 -5.77
C LEU A 26 0.85 -6.67 -5.83
N ALA A 27 0.60 -7.18 -7.04
CA ALA A 27 -0.26 -8.34 -7.24
C ALA A 27 0.44 -9.70 -7.12
N LEU A 28 1.72 -9.78 -7.49
CA LEU A 28 2.46 -11.04 -7.60
C LEU A 28 3.47 -11.27 -6.46
N ASP A 29 3.97 -10.21 -5.83
CA ASP A 29 4.93 -10.32 -4.75
C ASP A 29 4.22 -10.33 -3.40
N GLU A 30 4.17 -11.50 -2.76
CA GLU A 30 3.53 -11.67 -1.47
C GLU A 30 4.27 -10.98 -0.32
N SER A 31 5.57 -10.71 -0.50
CA SER A 31 6.37 -9.99 0.49
C SER A 31 6.19 -8.46 0.42
N PHE A 32 5.62 -7.95 -0.68
CA PHE A 32 5.37 -6.53 -0.82
C PHE A 32 4.12 -6.12 -0.03
N ASP A 33 4.33 -5.27 0.98
CA ASP A 33 3.32 -4.83 1.93
C ASP A 33 3.12 -3.30 1.96
N ALA A 34 2.18 -2.83 2.77
CA ALA A 34 1.89 -1.41 2.91
C ALA A 34 3.10 -0.60 3.42
N ASN A 35 3.97 -1.20 4.25
CA ASN A 35 5.18 -0.54 4.74
C ASN A 35 6.20 -0.32 3.63
N SER A 36 6.40 -1.32 2.77
CA SER A 36 7.25 -1.23 1.58
C SER A 36 6.75 -0.13 0.64
N LEU A 37 5.43 -0.06 0.44
CA LEU A 37 4.83 1.02 -0.34
C LEU A 37 4.99 2.40 0.32
N ALA A 38 4.86 2.50 1.65
CA ALA A 38 5.07 3.74 2.39
C ALA A 38 6.51 4.25 2.27
N LEU A 39 7.49 3.34 2.23
CA LEU A 39 8.90 3.67 1.99
C LEU A 39 9.12 4.17 0.56
N ALA A 40 8.55 3.50 -0.44
CA ALA A 40 8.63 3.94 -1.83
C ALA A 40 7.96 5.32 -2.06
N LEU A 41 6.86 5.60 -1.36
CA LEU A 41 6.20 6.90 -1.33
C LEU A 41 6.94 7.96 -0.52
N GLN A 42 8.00 7.58 0.21
CA GLN A 42 8.74 8.44 1.14
C GLN A 42 7.85 9.13 2.18
N ILE A 43 6.83 8.42 2.70
CA ILE A 43 5.97 8.95 3.77
C ILE A 43 6.78 8.98 5.08
N PRO A 44 6.93 10.12 5.76
CA PRO A 44 7.62 10.19 7.04
C PRO A 44 6.99 9.23 8.07
N THR A 45 7.80 8.63 8.95
CA THR A 45 7.29 7.74 10.02
C THR A 45 6.42 8.49 11.02
N GLN A 46 6.60 9.80 11.14
CA GLN A 46 5.82 10.68 12.00
C GLN A 46 4.42 10.99 11.43
N ASN A 47 4.21 10.81 10.12
CA ASN A 47 2.88 11.01 9.52
C ASN A 47 2.04 9.74 9.69
N ILE A 48 1.63 9.48 10.94
CA ILE A 48 0.84 8.30 11.32
C ILE A 48 -0.47 8.24 10.54
N GLN A 49 -1.14 9.38 10.34
CA GLN A 49 -2.42 9.45 9.63
C GLN A 49 -2.30 8.96 8.17
N ALA A 50 -1.26 9.42 7.44
CA ALA A 50 -1.04 9.00 6.06
C ALA A 50 -0.69 7.51 5.98
N ARG A 51 0.12 7.01 6.91
CA ARG A 51 0.50 5.58 6.98
C ARG A 51 -0.69 4.67 7.26
N GLN A 52 -1.55 5.04 8.21
CA GLN A 52 -2.78 4.30 8.51
C GLN A 52 -3.76 4.30 7.33
N THR A 53 -3.87 5.44 6.64
CA THR A 53 -4.71 5.54 5.43
C THR A 53 -4.17 4.63 4.34
N LEU A 54 -2.86 4.66 4.09
CA LEU A 54 -2.22 3.79 3.10
C LEU A 54 -2.42 2.31 3.43
N GLU A 55 -2.20 1.91 4.68
CA GLU A 55 -2.36 0.52 5.14
C GLU A 55 -3.81 0.03 4.95
N SER A 56 -4.79 0.81 5.39
CA SER A 56 -6.20 0.44 5.24
C SER A 56 -6.61 0.28 3.78
N GLU A 57 -6.23 1.24 2.93
CA GLU A 57 -6.59 1.21 1.51
C GLU A 57 -5.80 0.14 0.74
N PHE A 58 -4.55 -0.12 1.12
CA PHE A 58 -3.75 -1.20 0.54
C PHE A 58 -4.36 -2.58 0.82
N ASN A 59 -4.81 -2.82 2.05
CA ASN A 59 -5.47 -4.09 2.39
C ASN A 59 -6.78 -4.27 1.61
N LYS A 60 -7.60 -3.22 1.48
CA LYS A 60 -8.81 -3.25 0.62
C LYS A 60 -8.46 -3.53 -0.84
N LEU A 61 -7.37 -2.93 -1.33
CA LEU A 61 -6.91 -3.16 -2.70
C LEU A 61 -6.51 -4.62 -2.90
N LEU A 62 -5.80 -5.24 -1.95
CA LEU A 62 -5.44 -6.65 -2.04
C LEU A 62 -6.67 -7.56 -2.01
N GLU A 63 -7.64 -7.28 -1.14
CA GLU A 63 -8.89 -8.04 -1.03
C GLU A 63 -9.71 -8.02 -2.33
N VAL A 64 -9.77 -6.87 -2.99
CA VAL A 64 -10.59 -6.67 -4.20
C VAL A 64 -9.84 -7.04 -5.48
N ALA A 65 -8.54 -6.75 -5.56
CA ALA A 65 -7.78 -6.80 -6.81
C ALA A 65 -6.88 -8.04 -6.94
N THR A 66 -6.72 -8.85 -5.89
CA THR A 66 -5.84 -10.02 -5.91
C THR A 66 -6.50 -11.21 -5.24
N ASN A 67 -6.17 -12.43 -5.67
CA ASN A 67 -6.59 -13.66 -4.97
C ASN A 67 -5.79 -13.92 -3.67
N ARG A 68 -4.96 -12.96 -3.21
CA ARG A 68 -4.23 -13.08 -1.95
C ARG A 68 -5.24 -13.04 -0.83
N ARG A 69 -5.53 -14.21 -0.24
CA ARG A 69 -6.35 -14.30 0.96
C ARG A 69 -5.64 -13.49 2.05
N ILE A 70 -6.33 -12.49 2.59
CA ILE A 70 -5.94 -11.91 3.86
C ILE A 70 -6.26 -12.99 4.89
N ASP A 71 -5.24 -13.71 5.37
CA ASP A 71 -5.41 -14.66 6.47
C ASP A 71 -5.66 -13.85 7.76
N THR A 72 -6.87 -13.28 7.89
CA THR A 72 -7.33 -12.58 9.10
C THR A 72 -7.66 -13.55 10.25
N GLU A 73 -7.40 -14.85 10.10
CA GLU A 73 -7.75 -15.89 11.08
C GLU A 73 -6.59 -16.34 11.98
N GLN A 74 -5.77 -15.40 12.50
CA GLN A 74 -4.84 -15.70 13.60
C GLN A 74 -4.87 -14.67 14.75
N MET A 75 -6.00 -14.02 14.98
CA MET A 75 -6.28 -13.28 16.23
C MET A 75 -7.56 -13.78 16.92
N LYS A 76 -7.68 -15.10 17.05
CA LYS A 76 -8.48 -15.73 18.11
C LYS A 76 -7.75 -16.97 18.63
N SER A 77 -6.97 -16.79 19.69
CA SER A 77 -6.69 -17.82 20.71
C SER A 77 -6.30 -17.11 21.99
#